data_AF-A0AB74KE17-F1
#
_entry.id   AF-A0AB74KE17-F1
#
_cell.length_a   1.000
_cell.length_b   1.000
_cell.length_c   1.000
_cell.angle_alpha   90.00
_cell.angle_beta   90.00
_cell.angle_gamma   90.00
#
_symmetry.space_group_name_H-M   'P 1'
#
loop_
_entity.id
_entity.type
_entity.pdbx_description
1 polymer ?
#
loop_
_entity_poly.entity_id
_entity_poly.type
_entity_poly.pdbx_seq_one_letter_code
_entity_poly.pdbx_strand_id
1 'polypeptide(L)'
;MTPVDYQKEQLDKLLEDPTKPVYIPDAPKKKEIAPAKEMFAHVQGSSAGAGSGEFHVYKQSRRREYDRVQLMEEERREEARAAEFEQRRREREAVAEAKTSKNRNRRNKRKQGKQDAKTKESNKEDDTEFKKRKIVGGTLPISEENSEKAPAVPVVEKTETPTVATENPITVVEDSSCLEGDSPKLWPAWKRWSLTVFVGIIAIASAMASAGTTGVAEDIMAEFDFTDEIEATLCLSVYMLGYVLGPIWGPASEAFGRKYTLIFCLWVLTLFNIADAVSSTPEALYVCRFFAGFFGGCMIIVVGPCIGDMFTAKDKQIALAIYACCPYLGPSIAPIVSGFIHDSGTSWRWMFGVLAIFSGSCAILALFILPETYEPVLLVWKAKKLRKETQDKRYVAPKELQTKGMSGVMNDIFTKPFVMLAYEPMLAALSFYSAFVYGVQYLLFEAFQFVYSAEKGGHDMSNGVRGLCFIPLSLGSVIAAMVTALFFNRRYIKRMNETGEKPPPEIRLEGACLGGIFGIIFFFW
;
A
#
# COMPACT_ATOMS: atom_id res chain seq x y z
N MET A 1 -29.82 -48.13 0.02
CA MET A 1 -30.65 -47.50 1.07
C MET A 1 -30.66 -46.01 0.82
N THR A 2 -31.84 -45.41 0.74
CA THR A 2 -31.95 -43.95 0.68
C THR A 2 -31.56 -43.34 2.04
N PRO A 3 -31.19 -42.04 2.13
CA PRO A 3 -30.86 -41.41 3.40
C PRO A 3 -31.98 -41.57 4.47
N VAL A 4 -33.22 -41.66 4.01
CA VAL A 4 -34.40 -41.88 4.84
C VAL A 4 -34.43 -43.30 5.41
N ASP A 5 -34.07 -44.31 4.61
CA ASP A 5 -34.02 -45.70 5.08
C ASP A 5 -32.93 -45.91 6.14
N TYR A 6 -31.79 -45.25 5.97
CA TYR A 6 -30.69 -45.31 6.93
C TYR A 6 -31.05 -44.62 8.26
N GLN A 7 -31.71 -43.46 8.19
CA GLN A 7 -32.22 -42.78 9.40
C GLN A 7 -33.25 -43.63 10.13
N LYS A 8 -34.13 -44.31 9.39
CA LYS A 8 -35.14 -45.20 9.97
C LYS A 8 -34.49 -46.38 10.69
N GLU A 9 -33.50 -47.02 10.07
CA GLU A 9 -32.78 -48.14 10.70
C GLU A 9 -31.98 -47.72 11.94
N GLN A 10 -31.38 -46.52 11.93
CA GLN A 10 -30.75 -45.95 13.13
C GLN A 10 -31.78 -45.64 14.23
N LEU A 11 -32.96 -45.12 13.87
CA LEU A 11 -34.03 -44.83 14.83
C LEU A 11 -34.55 -46.12 15.47
N ASP A 12 -34.77 -47.17 14.67
CA ASP A 12 -35.23 -48.47 15.13
C ASP A 12 -34.21 -49.10 16.11
N LYS A 13 -32.90 -49.01 15.80
CA LYS A 13 -31.81 -49.44 16.69
C LYS A 13 -31.70 -48.61 17.99
N LEU A 14 -32.05 -47.33 17.95
CA LEU A 14 -32.05 -46.46 19.13
C LEU A 14 -33.27 -46.71 20.03
N LEU A 15 -34.39 -47.18 19.47
CA LEU A 15 -35.63 -47.48 20.18
C LEU A 15 -35.68 -48.90 20.76
N GLU A 16 -34.79 -49.80 20.33
CA GLU A 16 -34.65 -51.16 20.89
C GLU A 16 -34.24 -51.17 22.37
N ASP A 17 -33.41 -50.21 22.82
CA ASP A 17 -32.97 -50.08 24.22
C ASP A 17 -33.14 -48.65 24.77
N PRO A 18 -34.33 -48.29 25.30
CA PRO A 18 -34.65 -46.92 25.73
C PRO A 18 -33.89 -46.46 26.99
N THR A 19 -33.20 -47.37 27.69
CA THR A 19 -32.39 -47.06 28.89
C THR A 19 -30.95 -46.69 28.56
N LYS A 20 -30.51 -46.85 27.31
CA LYS A 20 -29.12 -46.58 26.91
C LYS A 20 -28.95 -45.08 26.62
N PRO A 21 -28.03 -44.38 27.30
CA PRO A 21 -27.81 -42.97 27.04
C PRO A 21 -27.25 -42.79 25.63
N VAL A 22 -27.97 -42.03 24.81
CA VAL A 22 -27.59 -41.74 23.43
C VAL A 22 -26.61 -40.58 23.44
N TYR A 23 -25.38 -40.83 22.97
CA TYR A 23 -24.39 -39.78 22.78
C TYR A 23 -24.68 -39.05 21.47
N ILE A 24 -25.28 -37.86 21.58
CA ILE A 24 -25.42 -36.95 20.45
C ILE A 24 -24.10 -36.16 20.37
N PRO A 25 -23.34 -36.27 19.28
CA PRO A 25 -22.13 -35.48 19.12
C PRO A 25 -22.48 -33.99 19.16
N ASP A 26 -21.69 -33.22 19.91
CA ASP A 26 -21.88 -31.78 19.97
C ASP A 26 -21.84 -31.17 18.58
N ALA A 27 -22.71 -30.19 18.33
CA ALA A 27 -22.70 -29.47 17.07
C ALA A 27 -21.30 -28.88 16.83
N PRO A 28 -20.78 -28.93 15.58
CA PRO A 28 -19.50 -28.32 15.27
C PRO A 28 -19.55 -26.85 15.69
N LYS A 29 -18.51 -26.40 16.41
CA LYS A 29 -18.42 -25.00 16.86
C LYS A 29 -18.57 -24.10 15.65
N LYS A 30 -19.58 -23.23 15.68
CA LYS A 30 -19.77 -22.21 14.64
C LYS A 30 -18.50 -21.37 14.55
N LYS A 31 -18.04 -21.09 13.33
CA LYS A 31 -16.94 -20.15 13.14
C LYS A 31 -17.44 -18.78 13.58
N GLU A 32 -16.91 -18.28 14.68
CA GLU A 32 -17.22 -16.91 15.13
C GLU A 32 -16.67 -15.93 14.09
N ILE A 33 -17.53 -15.01 13.64
CA ILE A 33 -17.12 -13.90 12.80
C ILE A 33 -16.15 -13.05 13.63
N ALA A 34 -14.88 -13.07 13.25
CA ALA A 34 -13.91 -12.19 13.88
C ALA A 34 -14.41 -10.74 13.77
N PRO A 35 -14.35 -9.95 14.85
CA PRO A 35 -14.77 -8.56 14.79
C PRO A 35 -14.02 -7.86 13.66
N ALA A 36 -14.71 -6.98 12.94
CA ALA A 36 -14.05 -6.11 11.98
C ALA A 36 -12.92 -5.40 12.74
N LYS A 37 -11.67 -5.68 12.37
CA LYS A 37 -10.60 -4.79 12.81
C LYS A 37 -10.95 -3.44 12.24
N GLU A 38 -10.95 -2.41 13.07
CA GLU A 38 -10.85 -1.03 12.59
C GLU A 38 -9.80 -1.06 11.48
N MET A 39 -10.19 -0.59 10.28
CA MET A 39 -9.30 -0.56 9.13
C MET A 39 -7.94 -0.13 9.64
N PHE A 40 -6.86 -0.80 9.22
CA PHE A 40 -5.55 -0.28 9.51
C PHE A 40 -5.52 1.15 8.95
N ALA A 41 -5.70 2.14 9.82
CA ALA A 41 -5.50 3.56 9.53
C ALA A 41 -4.04 3.76 9.07
N HIS A 42 -3.20 2.75 9.23
CA HIS A 42 -1.80 2.70 8.87
C HIS A 42 -1.52 2.01 7.54
N VAL A 43 -2.37 2.15 6.52
CA VAL A 43 -1.87 2.04 5.14
C VAL A 43 -1.26 3.39 4.77
N GLN A 44 0.00 3.61 5.15
CA GLN A 44 0.73 4.75 4.64
C GLN A 44 0.90 4.57 3.12
N GLY A 45 0.34 5.49 2.34
CA GLY A 45 0.85 5.75 1.00
C GLY A 45 2.33 6.08 1.13
N SER A 46 3.18 5.11 0.80
CA SER A 46 4.63 5.27 0.73
C SER A 46 5.05 5.16 -0.71
N SER A 47 5.82 6.14 -1.13
CA SER A 47 6.44 6.39 -2.43
C SER A 47 7.49 5.36 -2.86
N ALA A 48 7.38 4.11 -2.43
CA ALA A 48 8.26 3.01 -2.84
C ALA A 48 7.39 1.79 -3.12
N GLY A 49 7.39 1.34 -4.37
CA GLY A 49 6.51 0.29 -4.86
C GLY A 49 6.68 -1.06 -4.14
N ALA A 50 5.67 -1.92 -4.30
CA ALA A 50 5.59 -3.38 -4.28
C ALA A 50 6.40 -4.30 -3.32
N GLY A 51 7.42 -3.81 -2.61
CA GLY A 51 8.36 -4.58 -1.80
C GLY A 51 8.30 -4.32 -0.29
N SER A 52 7.49 -3.36 0.18
CA SER A 52 7.40 -3.06 1.60
C SER A 52 6.67 -4.17 2.38
N GLY A 53 7.20 -4.53 3.55
CA GLY A 53 6.58 -5.53 4.44
C GLY A 53 5.12 -5.19 4.81
N GLU A 54 4.72 -3.92 4.73
CA GLU A 54 3.35 -3.46 4.98
C GLU A 54 2.36 -3.78 3.84
N PHE A 55 2.81 -3.98 2.59
CA PHE A 55 1.94 -4.50 1.52
C PHE A 55 1.48 -5.92 1.81
N HIS A 56 2.34 -6.74 2.42
CA HIS A 56 1.98 -8.09 2.86
C HIS A 56 0.95 -8.06 4.00
N VAL A 57 1.05 -7.09 4.92
CA VAL A 57 0.06 -6.87 5.99
C VAL A 57 -1.29 -6.42 5.40
N TYR A 58 -1.30 -5.49 4.45
CA TYR A 58 -2.51 -5.08 3.73
C TYR A 58 -3.18 -6.25 3.00
N LYS A 59 -2.40 -7.04 2.25
CA LYS A 59 -2.89 -8.21 1.51
C LYS A 59 -3.49 -9.26 2.45
N GLN A 60 -2.84 -9.52 3.59
CA GLN A 60 -3.34 -10.46 4.60
C GLN A 60 -4.61 -9.94 5.28
N SER A 61 -4.71 -8.63 5.51
CA SER A 61 -5.91 -7.98 6.05
C SER A 61 -7.09 -8.05 5.08
N ARG A 62 -6.88 -7.71 3.80
CA ARG A 62 -7.93 -7.80 2.75
C ARG A 62 -8.45 -9.22 2.58
N ARG A 63 -7.55 -10.23 2.64
CA ARG A 63 -7.96 -11.64 2.58
C ARG A 63 -8.89 -12.02 3.73
N ARG A 64 -8.56 -11.60 4.96
CA ARG A 64 -9.43 -11.80 6.14
C ARG A 64 -10.77 -11.10 6.01
N GLU A 65 -10.80 -9.89 5.44
CA GLU A 65 -12.06 -9.16 5.23
C GLU A 65 -12.94 -9.84 4.16
N TYR A 66 -12.35 -10.38 3.08
CA TYR A 66 -13.08 -11.21 2.13
C TYR A 66 -13.66 -12.46 2.78
N ASP A 67 -12.86 -13.16 3.61
CA ASP A 67 -13.33 -14.34 4.36
C ASP A 67 -14.49 -13.96 5.30
N ARG A 68 -14.43 -12.79 5.94
CA ARG A 68 -15.49 -12.26 6.81
C ARG A 68 -16.78 -11.97 6.06
N VAL A 69 -16.69 -11.31 4.90
CA VAL A 69 -17.84 -10.99 4.04
C VAL A 69 -18.50 -12.27 3.53
N GLN A 70 -17.71 -13.27 3.12
CA GLN A 70 -18.24 -14.57 2.70
C GLN A 70 -19.01 -15.27 3.84
N LEU A 71 -18.49 -15.28 5.07
CA LEU A 71 -19.20 -15.83 6.22
C LEU A 71 -20.52 -15.10 6.50
N MET A 72 -20.55 -13.76 6.40
CA MET A 72 -21.80 -12.99 6.57
C MET A 72 -22.83 -13.23 5.45
N GLU A 73 -22.39 -13.53 4.23
CA GLU A 73 -23.28 -13.93 3.13
C GLU A 73 -23.83 -15.34 3.32
N GLU A 74 -23.00 -16.27 3.83
CA GLU A 74 -23.41 -17.62 4.17
C GLU A 74 -24.47 -17.62 5.29
N GLU A 75 -24.25 -16.88 6.38
CA GLU A 75 -25.24 -16.74 7.47
C GLU A 75 -26.57 -16.17 6.96
N ARG A 76 -26.55 -15.08 6.18
CA ARG A 76 -27.78 -14.53 5.58
C ARG A 76 -28.50 -15.54 4.68
N ARG A 77 -27.76 -16.37 3.93
CA ARG A 77 -28.36 -17.44 3.11
C ARG A 77 -28.93 -18.56 3.96
N GLU A 78 -28.38 -18.84 5.13
CA GLU A 78 -28.93 -19.83 6.07
C GLU A 78 -30.19 -19.30 6.77
N GLU A 79 -30.18 -18.06 7.23
CA GLU A 79 -31.35 -17.39 7.82
C GLU A 79 -32.52 -17.31 6.83
N ALA A 80 -32.25 -16.94 5.58
CA ALA A 80 -33.26 -16.92 4.52
C ALA A 80 -33.88 -18.31 4.29
N ARG A 81 -33.05 -19.37 4.26
CA ARG A 81 -33.50 -20.76 4.13
C ARG A 81 -34.32 -21.22 5.34
N ALA A 82 -33.91 -20.84 6.55
CA ALA A 82 -34.64 -21.16 7.78
C ALA A 82 -36.00 -20.46 7.82
N ALA A 83 -36.06 -19.17 7.46
CA ALA A 83 -37.29 -18.41 7.38
C ALA A 83 -38.26 -19.01 6.33
N GLU A 84 -37.76 -19.39 5.15
CA GLU A 84 -38.57 -20.06 4.13
C GLU A 84 -39.11 -21.40 4.63
N PHE A 85 -38.28 -22.18 5.35
CA PHE A 85 -38.70 -23.45 5.94
C PHE A 85 -39.79 -23.25 7.00
N GLU A 86 -39.66 -22.26 7.88
CA GLU A 86 -40.68 -21.94 8.88
C GLU A 86 -41.99 -21.49 8.25
N GLN A 87 -41.94 -20.65 7.20
CA GLN A 87 -43.14 -20.26 6.45
C GLN A 87 -43.84 -21.48 5.87
N ARG A 88 -43.11 -22.36 5.16
CA ARG A 88 -43.66 -23.61 4.64
C ARG A 88 -44.18 -24.55 5.72
N ARG A 89 -43.63 -24.50 6.94
CA ARG A 89 -44.13 -25.29 8.07
C ARG A 89 -45.46 -24.75 8.58
N ARG A 90 -45.56 -23.42 8.78
CA ARG A 90 -46.79 -22.74 9.21
C ARG A 90 -47.92 -22.92 8.20
N GLU A 91 -47.62 -22.85 6.90
CA GLU A 91 -48.60 -23.12 5.85
C GLU A 91 -49.13 -24.56 5.93
N ARG A 92 -48.25 -25.55 6.11
CA ARG A 92 -48.64 -26.96 6.26
C ARG A 92 -49.47 -27.20 7.51
N GLU A 93 -49.10 -26.59 8.65
CA GLU A 93 -49.84 -26.64 9.90
C GLU A 93 -51.24 -26.02 9.75
N ALA A 94 -51.33 -24.83 9.14
CA ALA A 94 -52.61 -24.16 8.88
C ALA A 94 -53.54 -24.97 7.96
N VAL A 95 -52.99 -25.62 6.92
CA VAL A 95 -53.76 -26.52 6.05
C VAL A 95 -54.25 -27.75 6.82
N ALA A 96 -53.41 -28.33 7.69
CA ALA A 96 -53.80 -29.45 8.54
C ALA A 96 -54.91 -29.03 9.53
N GLU A 97 -54.78 -27.87 10.17
CA GLU A 97 -55.76 -27.34 11.12
C GLU A 97 -57.09 -26.97 10.43
N ALA A 98 -57.05 -26.43 9.20
CA ALA A 98 -58.23 -26.18 8.40
C ALA A 98 -58.97 -27.48 8.06
N LYS A 99 -58.25 -28.58 7.82
CA LYS A 99 -58.85 -29.92 7.59
C LYS A 99 -59.43 -30.50 8.88
N THR A 100 -58.72 -30.42 10.00
CA THR A 100 -59.19 -30.95 11.29
C THR A 100 -60.37 -30.15 11.85
N SER A 101 -60.36 -28.83 11.74
CA SER A 101 -61.48 -27.95 12.16
C SER A 101 -62.74 -28.21 11.34
N LYS A 102 -62.64 -28.39 10.01
CA LYS A 102 -63.77 -28.81 9.17
C LYS A 102 -64.35 -30.15 9.64
N ASN A 103 -63.50 -31.13 9.93
CA ASN A 103 -63.93 -32.43 10.46
C ASN A 103 -64.55 -32.32 11.87
N ARG A 104 -63.99 -31.49 12.74
CA ARG A 104 -64.50 -31.20 14.10
C ARG A 104 -65.87 -30.53 14.04
N ASN A 105 -66.05 -29.55 13.16
CA ASN A 105 -67.32 -28.87 12.93
C ASN A 105 -68.39 -29.83 12.37
N ARG A 106 -68.01 -30.73 11.45
CA ARG A 106 -68.92 -31.79 10.97
C ARG A 106 -69.34 -32.74 12.09
N ARG A 107 -68.41 -33.09 13.00
CA ARG A 107 -68.69 -33.94 14.16
C ARG A 107 -69.60 -33.23 15.17
N ASN A 108 -69.37 -31.93 15.42
CA ASN A 108 -70.20 -31.13 16.33
C ASN A 108 -71.60 -30.91 15.78
N LYS A 109 -71.76 -30.62 14.48
CA LYS A 109 -73.10 -30.56 13.85
C LYS A 109 -73.86 -31.88 13.95
N ARG A 110 -73.18 -33.02 13.79
CA ARG A 110 -73.78 -34.35 14.02
C ARG A 110 -74.17 -34.58 15.48
N LYS A 111 -73.38 -34.08 16.45
CA LYS A 111 -73.71 -34.16 17.88
C LYS A 111 -74.88 -33.26 18.26
N GLN A 112 -74.90 -32.02 17.76
CA GLN A 112 -76.03 -31.09 17.93
C GLN A 112 -77.31 -31.65 17.31
N GLY A 113 -77.27 -32.14 16.06
CA GLY A 113 -78.45 -32.78 15.47
C GLY A 113 -78.98 -34.00 16.25
N LYS A 114 -78.10 -34.75 16.92
CA LYS A 114 -78.51 -35.82 17.85
C LYS A 114 -79.04 -35.28 19.18
N GLN A 115 -78.49 -34.19 19.72
CA GLN A 115 -79.01 -33.53 20.93
C GLN A 115 -80.35 -32.87 20.65
N ASP A 116 -80.52 -32.15 19.54
CA ASP A 116 -81.76 -31.50 19.14
C ASP A 116 -82.87 -32.53 18.86
N ALA A 117 -82.52 -33.71 18.32
CA ALA A 117 -83.45 -34.84 18.22
C ALA A 117 -83.86 -35.36 19.62
N LYS A 118 -82.90 -35.50 20.53
CA LYS A 118 -83.14 -35.94 21.92
C LYS A 118 -83.93 -34.92 22.74
N THR A 119 -83.75 -33.62 22.50
CA THR A 119 -84.48 -32.51 23.12
C THR A 119 -85.87 -32.34 22.52
N LYS A 120 -86.07 -32.66 21.22
CA LYS A 120 -87.41 -32.74 20.62
C LYS A 120 -88.20 -33.97 21.07
N GLU A 121 -87.53 -35.08 21.38
CA GLU A 121 -88.16 -36.23 22.06
C GLU A 121 -88.48 -35.90 23.52
N SER A 122 -87.59 -35.21 24.26
CA SER A 122 -87.84 -34.86 25.66
C SER A 122 -88.80 -33.69 25.88
N ASN A 123 -89.04 -32.81 24.90
CA ASN A 123 -90.02 -31.72 25.01
C ASN A 123 -91.44 -32.14 24.57
N LYS A 124 -91.67 -33.44 24.32
CA LYS A 124 -93.01 -34.01 24.03
C LYS A 124 -93.57 -34.84 25.17
N GLU A 125 -92.79 -35.12 26.21
CA GLU A 125 -93.21 -35.87 27.39
C GLU A 125 -92.75 -35.13 28.66
N ASP A 126 -93.72 -34.76 29.47
CA ASP A 126 -93.64 -34.40 30.89
C ASP A 126 -93.24 -32.98 31.31
N ASP A 127 -94.28 -32.14 31.34
CA ASP A 127 -94.68 -31.44 32.57
C ASP A 127 -94.81 -32.45 33.73
N THR A 128 -93.94 -32.42 34.75
CA THR A 128 -94.26 -32.50 36.20
C THR A 128 -93.03 -32.78 37.09
N GLU A 129 -92.94 -32.01 38.18
CA GLU A 129 -92.50 -32.35 39.54
C GLU A 129 -91.00 -32.56 39.96
N PHE A 130 -90.50 -31.55 40.71
CA PHE A 130 -89.81 -31.58 42.03
C PHE A 130 -88.29 -31.82 42.26
N LYS A 131 -87.73 -30.78 42.93
CA LYS A 131 -86.85 -30.73 44.14
C LYS A 131 -85.32 -31.01 44.12
N LYS A 132 -84.58 -29.90 44.28
CA LYS A 132 -83.66 -29.53 45.41
C LYS A 132 -82.39 -30.37 45.71
N ARG A 133 -81.18 -29.77 45.59
CA ARG A 133 -80.35 -29.14 46.67
C ARG A 133 -78.86 -28.96 46.29
N LYS A 134 -78.42 -27.68 46.28
CA LYS A 134 -77.39 -26.99 47.11
C LYS A 134 -75.92 -27.52 47.25
N ILE A 135 -75.00 -26.52 47.30
CA ILE A 135 -73.67 -26.40 47.98
C ILE A 135 -72.43 -26.59 47.06
N VAL A 136 -71.33 -25.81 47.07
CA VAL A 136 -70.84 -24.54 47.69
C VAL A 136 -69.49 -24.20 47.00
N GLY A 137 -69.24 -22.91 46.75
CA GLY A 137 -68.04 -22.14 47.17
C GLY A 137 -66.65 -22.44 46.61
N GLY A 138 -65.92 -21.34 46.31
CA GLY A 138 -64.46 -21.32 46.32
C GLY A 138 -63.82 -20.22 45.47
N THR A 139 -63.71 -19.01 46.03
CA THR A 139 -62.97 -17.87 45.47
C THR A 139 -61.46 -17.97 45.79
N LEU A 140 -60.62 -17.55 44.83
CA LEU A 140 -59.21 -17.06 44.82
C LEU A 140 -58.32 -17.17 46.10
N PRO A 141 -56.97 -17.27 45.96
CA PRO A 141 -56.18 -16.02 46.01
C PRO A 141 -54.86 -15.98 45.20
N ILE A 142 -54.38 -14.75 45.05
CA ILE A 142 -53.03 -14.31 44.68
C ILE A 142 -52.11 -14.43 45.90
N SER A 143 -50.82 -14.75 45.71
CA SER A 143 -49.74 -14.34 46.64
C SER A 143 -48.36 -14.35 45.97
N GLU A 144 -47.55 -13.39 46.41
CA GLU A 144 -46.23 -12.93 45.95
C GLU A 144 -45.03 -13.82 46.32
N GLU A 145 -43.87 -13.41 45.76
CA GLU A 145 -42.48 -13.57 46.23
C GLU A 145 -41.90 -14.97 46.52
N ASN A 146 -40.86 -15.34 45.75
CA ASN A 146 -39.49 -15.32 46.29
C ASN A 146 -38.43 -15.54 45.22
N SER A 147 -37.37 -14.72 45.30
CA SER A 147 -36.09 -14.93 44.64
C SER A 147 -35.36 -16.11 45.29
N GLU A 148 -34.63 -16.92 44.52
CA GLU A 148 -33.31 -17.42 44.95
C GLU A 148 -32.54 -18.14 43.82
N LYS A 149 -31.35 -17.59 43.55
CA LYS A 149 -30.05 -18.25 43.29
C LYS A 149 -29.88 -19.17 42.07
N ALA A 150 -29.17 -18.62 41.08
CA ALA A 150 -28.33 -19.36 40.14
C ALA A 150 -27.13 -20.01 40.89
N PRO A 151 -26.73 -21.26 40.58
CA PRO A 151 -25.45 -21.79 41.01
C PRO A 151 -24.32 -21.38 40.05
N ALA A 152 -23.20 -21.06 40.68
CA ALA A 152 -21.95 -20.61 40.09
C ALA A 152 -21.30 -21.62 39.13
N VAL A 153 -20.69 -21.10 38.07
CA VAL A 153 -19.76 -21.79 37.17
C VAL A 153 -18.45 -22.01 37.91
N PRO A 154 -17.90 -23.24 37.99
CA PRO A 154 -16.53 -23.42 38.48
C PRO A 154 -15.52 -23.00 37.39
N VAL A 155 -14.58 -22.15 37.80
CA VAL A 155 -13.38 -21.77 37.08
C VAL A 155 -12.54 -23.02 36.85
N VAL A 156 -12.35 -23.41 35.58
CA VAL A 156 -11.39 -24.45 35.18
C VAL A 156 -10.10 -23.78 34.74
N GLU A 157 -9.07 -24.11 35.51
CA GLU A 157 -7.65 -23.84 35.37
C GLU A 157 -7.14 -24.22 33.96
N LYS A 158 -6.39 -23.32 33.32
CA LYS A 158 -5.76 -23.56 32.02
C LYS A 158 -4.66 -24.60 32.18
N THR A 159 -4.93 -25.84 31.77
CA THR A 159 -3.90 -26.85 31.57
C THR A 159 -3.13 -26.54 30.29
N GLU A 160 -1.83 -26.32 30.43
CA GLU A 160 -0.86 -26.16 29.36
C GLU A 160 -0.83 -27.43 28.50
N THR A 161 -0.95 -27.27 27.18
CA THR A 161 -0.70 -28.35 26.22
C THR A 161 0.80 -28.67 26.16
N PRO A 162 1.20 -29.96 26.17
CA PRO A 162 2.61 -30.34 26.16
C PRO A 162 3.24 -30.02 24.81
N THR A 163 4.31 -29.22 24.86
CA THR A 163 5.18 -28.93 23.73
C THR A 163 5.98 -30.19 23.41
N VAL A 164 5.82 -30.72 22.19
CA VAL A 164 6.77 -31.68 21.63
C VAL A 164 8.09 -30.94 21.47
N ALA A 165 9.11 -31.38 22.20
CA ALA A 165 10.46 -30.85 22.15
C ALA A 165 11.10 -31.16 20.79
N THR A 166 11.04 -30.19 19.87
CA THR A 166 12.01 -30.08 18.78
C THR A 166 13.18 -29.23 19.27
N GLU A 167 14.38 -29.76 19.06
CA GLU A 167 15.68 -29.23 19.48
C GLU A 167 15.84 -27.72 19.21
N ASN A 168 16.07 -26.95 20.28
CA ASN A 168 16.67 -25.60 20.35
C ASN A 168 16.11 -24.52 19.38
N PRO A 169 15.31 -23.54 19.85
CA PRO A 169 14.72 -22.52 18.97
C PRO A 169 15.77 -21.58 18.35
N ILE A 170 15.61 -21.31 17.06
CA ILE A 170 16.35 -20.27 16.32
C ILE A 170 16.02 -18.91 16.94
N THR A 171 17.01 -18.20 17.46
CA THR A 171 16.83 -16.84 17.97
C THR A 171 16.86 -15.85 16.81
N VAL A 172 15.66 -15.46 16.36
CA VAL A 172 15.50 -14.39 15.36
C VAL A 172 15.77 -13.06 16.07
N VAL A 173 16.71 -12.27 15.54
CA VAL A 173 16.92 -10.89 15.99
C VAL A 173 15.80 -10.06 15.36
N GLU A 174 14.62 -10.16 15.95
CA GLU A 174 13.37 -9.63 15.39
C GLU A 174 13.14 -8.15 15.73
N ASP A 175 13.70 -7.67 16.84
CA ASP A 175 13.38 -6.33 17.32
C ASP A 175 14.39 -5.26 16.88
N SER A 176 13.87 -4.18 16.30
CA SER A 176 14.58 -2.91 16.12
C SER A 176 15.09 -2.31 17.45
N SER A 177 14.57 -2.79 18.60
CA SER A 177 15.07 -2.45 19.95
C SER A 177 16.45 -3.04 20.23
N CYS A 178 16.85 -4.10 19.51
CA CYS A 178 18.19 -4.67 19.62
C CYS A 178 19.27 -3.73 19.06
N LEU A 179 18.91 -2.78 18.18
CA LEU A 179 19.81 -1.75 17.64
C LEU A 179 19.90 -0.57 18.63
N GLU A 180 20.61 -0.76 19.73
CA GLU A 180 20.97 0.31 20.69
C GLU A 180 21.63 1.50 19.97
N GLY A 181 20.85 2.53 19.61
CA GLY A 181 21.34 3.79 19.01
C GLY A 181 21.70 3.75 17.51
N ASP A 182 21.85 2.58 16.91
CA ASP A 182 22.22 2.42 15.49
C ASP A 182 21.03 2.47 14.51
N SER A 183 19.78 2.47 14.99
CA SER A 183 18.61 2.57 14.11
C SER A 183 18.54 3.96 13.45
N PRO A 184 18.43 4.06 12.11
CA PRO A 184 18.35 5.33 11.38
C PRO A 184 17.22 6.27 11.83
N LYS A 185 16.14 5.72 12.39
CA LYS A 185 14.99 6.47 12.91
C LYS A 185 15.28 7.20 14.22
N LEU A 186 16.24 6.70 15.00
CA LEU A 186 16.62 7.23 16.31
C LEU A 186 17.70 8.34 16.22
N TRP A 187 18.21 8.64 15.01
CA TRP A 187 19.21 9.68 14.84
C TRP A 187 18.70 11.07 15.22
N PRO A 188 19.58 11.95 15.74
CA PRO A 188 19.20 13.31 16.06
C PRO A 188 18.68 14.04 14.82
N ALA A 189 17.70 14.92 14.99
CA ALA A 189 17.01 15.57 13.88
C ALA A 189 17.97 16.29 12.92
N TRP A 190 18.99 16.99 13.43
CA TRP A 190 19.97 17.69 12.61
C TRP A 190 20.72 16.76 11.64
N LYS A 191 21.05 15.54 12.07
CA LYS A 191 21.72 14.52 11.23
C LYS A 191 20.79 13.99 10.16
N ARG A 192 19.50 13.78 10.48
CA ARG A 192 18.51 13.31 9.50
C ARG A 192 18.24 14.37 8.43
N TRP A 193 18.09 15.62 8.85
CA TRP A 193 17.88 16.74 7.93
C TRP A 193 19.13 17.03 7.06
N SER A 194 20.34 17.01 7.63
CA SER A 194 21.57 17.19 6.84
C SER A 194 21.76 16.08 5.81
N LEU A 195 21.50 14.82 6.18
CA LEU A 195 21.52 13.69 5.25
C LEU A 195 20.46 13.81 4.16
N THR A 196 19.26 14.31 4.48
CA THR A 196 18.21 14.55 3.46
C THR A 196 18.66 15.56 2.42
N VAL A 197 19.23 16.68 2.87
CA VAL A 197 19.77 17.72 1.98
C VAL A 197 20.90 17.15 1.13
N PHE A 198 21.81 16.39 1.74
CA PHE A 198 22.94 15.79 1.02
C PHE A 198 22.48 14.79 -0.05
N VAL A 199 21.56 13.90 0.29
CA VAL A 199 20.99 12.93 -0.65
C VAL A 199 20.14 13.63 -1.73
N GLY A 200 19.50 14.76 -1.41
CA GLY A 200 18.86 15.65 -2.39
C GLY A 200 19.86 16.31 -3.36
N ILE A 201 21.03 16.75 -2.88
CA ILE A 201 22.10 17.31 -3.73
C ILE A 201 22.62 16.25 -4.71
N ILE A 202 22.75 14.99 -4.29
CA ILE A 202 23.13 13.89 -5.17
C ILE A 202 22.08 13.70 -6.28
N ALA A 203 20.79 13.79 -5.96
CA ALA A 203 19.73 13.72 -6.96
C ALA A 203 19.77 14.91 -7.93
N ILE A 204 20.08 16.11 -7.45
CA ILE A 204 20.30 17.31 -8.28
C ILE A 204 21.48 17.06 -9.24
N ALA A 205 22.59 16.50 -8.77
CA ALA A 205 23.75 16.22 -9.62
C ALA A 205 23.40 15.29 -10.80
N SER A 206 22.65 14.22 -10.53
CA SER A 206 22.19 13.31 -11.57
C SER A 206 21.17 13.94 -12.52
N ALA A 207 20.23 14.71 -11.98
CA ALA A 207 19.21 15.37 -12.82
C ALA A 207 19.81 16.53 -13.63
N MET A 208 20.83 17.22 -13.12
CA MET A 208 21.58 18.25 -13.85
C MET A 208 22.39 17.66 -15.00
N ALA A 209 22.97 16.47 -14.83
CA ALA A 209 23.68 15.78 -15.92
C ALA A 209 22.76 15.45 -17.11
N SER A 210 21.46 15.28 -16.85
CA SER A 210 20.50 14.93 -17.90
C SER A 210 20.29 16.06 -18.92
N ALA A 211 20.01 17.28 -18.47
CA ALA A 211 19.75 18.45 -19.32
C ALA A 211 21.03 19.27 -19.60
N GLY A 212 22.21 18.72 -19.28
CA GLY A 212 23.47 19.45 -19.43
C GLY A 212 23.87 19.71 -20.88
N THR A 213 23.38 18.91 -21.82
CA THR A 213 23.61 19.12 -23.26
C THR A 213 22.78 20.23 -23.87
N THR A 214 21.66 20.62 -23.26
CA THR A 214 20.68 21.48 -23.92
C THR A 214 21.26 22.86 -24.27
N GLY A 215 22.13 23.44 -23.43
CA GLY A 215 22.75 24.74 -23.74
C GLY A 215 24.08 24.68 -24.51
N VAL A 216 24.61 23.48 -24.80
CA VAL A 216 25.83 23.28 -25.63
C VAL A 216 25.53 22.47 -26.89
N ALA A 217 24.25 22.27 -27.21
CA ALA A 217 23.80 21.47 -28.35
C ALA A 217 24.35 22.02 -29.67
N GLU A 218 24.31 23.34 -29.85
CA GLU A 218 24.82 24.04 -31.04
C GLU A 218 26.33 23.82 -31.24
N ASP A 219 27.13 23.83 -30.14
CA ASP A 219 28.58 23.57 -30.21
C ASP A 219 28.91 22.13 -30.59
N ILE A 220 28.11 21.18 -30.09
CA ILE A 220 28.28 19.75 -30.40
C ILE A 220 27.95 19.52 -31.88
N MET A 221 26.91 20.18 -32.40
CA MET A 221 26.57 20.12 -33.83
C MET A 221 27.69 20.68 -34.70
N ALA A 222 28.29 21.80 -34.30
CA ALA A 222 29.37 22.44 -35.03
C ALA A 222 30.67 21.62 -35.04
N GLU A 223 31.00 20.92 -33.96
CA GLU A 223 32.22 20.09 -33.87
C GLU A 223 32.10 18.79 -34.69
N PHE A 224 30.92 18.17 -34.69
CA PHE A 224 30.69 16.88 -35.35
C PHE A 224 30.12 17.00 -36.78
N ASP A 225 29.96 18.23 -37.30
CA ASP A 225 29.37 18.52 -38.62
C ASP A 225 28.02 17.81 -38.83
N PHE A 226 27.16 17.83 -37.81
CA PHE A 226 25.84 17.22 -37.91
C PHE A 226 24.95 18.00 -38.88
N THR A 227 24.30 17.28 -39.80
CA THR A 227 23.44 17.88 -40.83
C THR A 227 22.00 18.08 -40.34
N ASP A 228 21.58 17.35 -39.30
CA ASP A 228 20.23 17.40 -38.73
C ASP A 228 20.25 17.74 -37.22
N GLU A 229 19.40 18.68 -36.80
CA GLU A 229 19.16 19.03 -35.37
C GLU A 229 18.77 17.81 -34.51
N ILE A 230 18.25 16.75 -35.15
CA ILE A 230 17.82 15.50 -34.51
C ILE A 230 18.99 14.82 -33.77
N GLU A 231 20.21 14.92 -34.31
CA GLU A 231 21.40 14.26 -33.76
C GLU A 231 21.86 14.90 -32.44
N ALA A 232 21.58 16.20 -32.24
CA ALA A 232 21.86 16.90 -31.00
C ALA A 232 20.84 16.54 -29.90
N THR A 233 19.55 16.51 -30.22
CA THR A 233 18.47 16.10 -29.29
C THR A 233 18.59 14.62 -28.91
N LEU A 234 19.26 13.79 -29.73
CA LEU A 234 19.53 12.39 -29.43
C LEU A 234 20.39 12.23 -28.16
N CYS A 235 21.32 13.15 -27.86
CA CYS A 235 22.13 13.09 -26.64
C CYS A 235 21.27 13.14 -25.37
N LEU A 236 20.29 14.06 -25.33
CA LEU A 236 19.35 14.18 -24.21
C LEU A 236 18.45 12.95 -24.12
N SER A 237 17.93 12.49 -25.27
CA SER A 237 17.00 11.37 -25.36
C SER A 237 17.64 10.04 -24.92
N VAL A 238 18.88 9.79 -25.31
CA VAL A 238 19.62 8.57 -24.93
C VAL A 238 19.93 8.54 -23.43
N TYR A 239 20.23 9.70 -22.82
CA TYR A 239 20.34 9.79 -21.37
C TYR A 239 19.01 9.46 -20.68
N MET A 240 17.89 10.00 -21.17
CA MET A 240 16.55 9.66 -20.67
C MET A 240 16.24 8.17 -20.80
N LEU A 241 16.64 7.55 -21.90
CA LEU A 241 16.46 6.11 -22.13
C LEU A 241 17.19 5.29 -21.06
N GLY A 242 18.42 5.68 -20.70
CA GLY A 242 19.12 5.11 -19.54
C GLY A 242 18.37 5.33 -18.23
N TYR A 243 17.84 6.54 -18.01
CA TYR A 243 17.05 6.91 -16.83
C TYR A 243 15.81 6.03 -16.63
N VAL A 244 15.11 5.67 -17.73
CA VAL A 244 13.94 4.78 -17.72
C VAL A 244 14.30 3.37 -17.22
N LEU A 245 15.52 2.92 -17.46
CA LEU A 245 16.05 1.65 -16.94
C LEU A 245 16.56 1.77 -15.49
N GLY A 246 16.55 2.96 -14.90
CA GLY A 246 16.93 3.20 -13.51
C GLY A 246 16.19 2.35 -12.45
N PRO A 247 14.90 1.98 -12.59
CA PRO A 247 14.16 1.22 -11.56
C PRO A 247 14.77 -0.11 -11.17
N ILE A 248 15.67 -0.64 -11.99
CA ILE A 248 16.50 -1.83 -11.72
C ILE A 248 17.35 -1.66 -10.45
N TRP A 249 17.73 -0.42 -10.12
CA TRP A 249 18.56 -0.11 -8.96
C TRP A 249 17.80 -0.09 -7.63
N GLY A 250 16.46 0.06 -7.65
CA GLY A 250 15.65 -0.03 -6.43
C GLY A 250 15.83 -1.37 -5.71
N PRO A 251 15.55 -2.51 -6.37
CA PRO A 251 15.82 -3.86 -5.88
C PRO A 251 17.27 -4.08 -5.46
N ALA A 252 18.21 -3.62 -6.30
CA ALA A 252 19.63 -3.75 -6.03
C ALA A 252 20.00 -3.05 -4.72
N SER A 253 19.43 -1.87 -4.46
CA SER A 253 19.65 -1.11 -3.22
C SER A 253 19.09 -1.80 -1.98
N GLU A 254 17.99 -2.55 -2.11
CA GLU A 254 17.45 -3.36 -1.02
C GLU A 254 18.31 -4.60 -0.77
N ALA A 255 18.85 -5.23 -1.82
CA ALA A 255 19.67 -6.43 -1.72
C ALA A 255 21.06 -6.13 -1.13
N PHE A 256 21.81 -5.22 -1.78
CA PHE A 256 23.21 -4.92 -1.49
C PHE A 256 23.41 -3.83 -0.42
N GLY A 257 22.35 -3.08 -0.09
CA GLY A 257 22.42 -1.91 0.79
C GLY A 257 22.36 -0.60 0.00
N ARG A 258 21.78 0.42 0.62
CA ARG A 258 21.46 1.69 -0.03
C ARG A 258 22.68 2.58 -0.14
N LYS A 259 23.56 2.55 0.87
CA LYS A 259 24.82 3.30 0.84
C LYS A 259 25.70 2.84 -0.33
N TYR A 260 25.97 1.55 -0.42
CA TYR A 260 26.90 1.02 -1.43
C TYR A 260 26.36 1.18 -2.84
N THR A 261 25.05 0.99 -3.03
CA THR A 261 24.42 1.17 -4.35
C THR A 261 24.50 2.63 -4.80
N LEU A 262 24.18 3.60 -3.92
CA LEU A 262 24.33 5.02 -4.25
C LEU A 262 25.77 5.41 -4.54
N ILE A 263 26.73 4.98 -3.73
CA ILE A 263 28.15 5.32 -3.93
C ILE A 263 28.66 4.72 -5.25
N PHE A 264 28.36 3.45 -5.51
CA PHE A 264 28.77 2.77 -6.75
C PHE A 264 28.23 3.50 -7.98
N CYS A 265 26.91 3.74 -8.05
CA CYS A 265 26.31 4.42 -9.17
C CYS A 265 26.82 5.85 -9.34
N LEU A 266 27.16 6.54 -8.25
CA LEU A 266 27.67 7.91 -8.30
C LEU A 266 29.10 7.97 -8.86
N TRP A 267 29.95 7.03 -8.48
CA TRP A 267 31.29 6.88 -9.07
C TRP A 267 31.26 6.46 -10.54
N VAL A 268 30.32 5.59 -10.92
CA VAL A 268 30.20 5.19 -12.32
C VAL A 268 29.65 6.36 -13.16
N LEU A 269 28.68 7.11 -12.65
CA LEU A 269 28.20 8.35 -13.27
C LEU A 269 29.34 9.36 -13.49
N THR A 270 30.22 9.55 -12.51
CA THR A 270 31.35 10.48 -12.66
C THR A 270 32.34 10.04 -13.72
N LEU A 271 32.65 8.75 -13.77
CA LEU A 271 33.52 8.19 -14.80
C LEU A 271 32.93 8.37 -16.21
N PHE A 272 31.62 8.17 -16.38
CA PHE A 272 30.97 8.40 -17.67
C PHE A 272 30.89 9.89 -18.05
N ASN A 273 30.67 10.79 -17.08
CA ASN A 273 30.76 12.23 -17.34
C ASN A 273 32.18 12.65 -17.78
N ILE A 274 33.22 12.05 -17.22
CA ILE A 274 34.61 12.27 -17.68
C ILE A 274 34.80 11.68 -19.08
N ALA A 275 34.25 10.49 -19.35
CA ALA A 275 34.30 9.88 -20.68
C ALA A 275 33.60 10.75 -21.74
N ASP A 276 32.46 11.37 -21.40
CA ASP A 276 31.77 12.32 -22.28
C ASP A 276 32.64 13.54 -22.62
N ALA A 277 33.36 14.09 -21.64
CA ALA A 277 34.29 15.21 -21.88
C ALA A 277 35.44 14.86 -22.84
N VAL A 278 35.91 13.61 -22.82
CA VAL A 278 37.05 13.14 -23.64
C VAL A 278 36.59 12.52 -24.96
N SER A 279 35.28 12.29 -25.12
CA SER A 279 34.73 11.69 -26.33
C SER A 279 35.08 12.51 -27.58
N SER A 280 35.51 11.80 -28.61
CA SER A 280 35.94 12.36 -29.90
C SER A 280 35.10 11.85 -31.07
N THR A 281 34.11 10.99 -30.79
CA THR A 281 33.19 10.42 -31.78
C THR A 281 31.77 10.53 -31.25
N PRO A 282 30.79 10.80 -32.12
CA PRO A 282 29.41 10.97 -31.71
C PRO A 282 28.80 9.67 -31.15
N GLU A 283 29.19 8.51 -31.70
CA GLU A 283 28.72 7.21 -31.22
C GLU A 283 29.21 6.93 -29.80
N ALA A 284 30.46 7.26 -29.49
CA ALA A 284 30.98 7.12 -28.14
C ALA A 284 30.25 8.04 -27.16
N LEU A 285 29.92 9.27 -27.56
CA LEU A 285 29.14 10.21 -26.76
C LEU A 285 27.74 9.64 -26.44
N TYR A 286 27.04 9.05 -27.42
CA TYR A 286 25.74 8.43 -27.17
C TYR A 286 25.82 7.24 -26.22
N VAL A 287 26.81 6.36 -26.39
CA VAL A 287 26.99 5.18 -25.52
C VAL A 287 27.34 5.61 -24.09
N CYS A 288 28.28 6.54 -23.93
CA CYS A 288 28.65 7.07 -22.63
C CYS A 288 27.46 7.73 -21.93
N ARG A 289 26.62 8.46 -22.68
CA ARG A 289 25.39 9.06 -22.15
C ARG A 289 24.32 8.09 -21.73
N PHE A 290 24.14 7.01 -22.49
CA PHE A 290 23.22 5.96 -22.10
C PHE A 290 23.60 5.39 -20.72
N PHE A 291 24.88 5.08 -20.52
CA PHE A 291 25.35 4.56 -19.25
C PHE A 291 25.34 5.61 -18.14
N ALA A 292 25.71 6.87 -18.43
CA ALA A 292 25.57 7.97 -17.47
C ALA A 292 24.12 8.08 -16.98
N GLY A 293 23.14 8.04 -17.89
CA GLY A 293 21.72 8.01 -17.55
C GLY A 293 21.33 6.77 -16.74
N PHE A 294 21.78 5.59 -17.13
CA PHE A 294 21.48 4.34 -16.42
C PHE A 294 21.91 4.35 -14.96
N PHE A 295 23.12 4.83 -14.67
CA PHE A 295 23.62 4.95 -13.30
C PHE A 295 23.08 6.19 -12.58
N GLY A 296 22.80 7.28 -13.30
CA GLY A 296 22.13 8.45 -12.74
C GLY A 296 20.70 8.17 -12.26
N GLY A 297 19.95 7.34 -12.99
CA GLY A 297 18.58 6.94 -12.63
C GLY A 297 18.50 6.28 -11.25
N CYS A 298 19.59 5.63 -10.79
CA CYS A 298 19.71 5.09 -9.44
C CYS A 298 19.46 6.15 -8.36
N MET A 299 19.97 7.37 -8.55
CA MET A 299 19.88 8.41 -7.52
C MET A 299 18.42 8.78 -7.29
N ILE A 300 17.68 9.06 -8.35
CA ILE A 300 16.27 9.46 -8.26
C ILE A 300 15.41 8.40 -7.55
N ILE A 301 15.77 7.13 -7.72
CA ILE A 301 14.95 6.00 -7.28
C ILE A 301 15.29 5.57 -5.86
N VAL A 302 16.57 5.62 -5.48
CA VAL A 302 17.03 5.16 -4.16
C VAL A 302 16.92 6.26 -3.09
N VAL A 303 16.98 7.54 -3.47
CA VAL A 303 16.85 8.68 -2.54
C VAL A 303 15.51 8.69 -1.80
N GLY A 304 14.39 8.51 -2.51
CA GLY A 304 13.04 8.54 -1.91
C GLY A 304 12.86 7.49 -0.81
N PRO A 305 13.19 6.22 -1.07
CA PRO A 305 13.29 5.20 -0.04
C PRO A 305 14.24 5.61 1.10
N CYS A 306 15.44 6.12 0.82
CA CYS A 306 16.41 6.50 1.88
C CYS A 306 15.81 7.46 2.91
N ILE A 307 15.07 8.46 2.43
CA ILE A 307 14.34 9.40 3.29
C ILE A 307 13.24 8.67 4.07
N GLY A 308 12.53 7.73 3.42
CA GLY A 308 11.51 6.91 4.05
C GLY A 308 12.00 6.04 5.21
N ASP A 309 13.27 5.62 5.18
CA ASP A 309 13.87 4.80 6.24
C ASP A 309 14.33 5.63 7.45
N MET A 310 14.69 6.89 7.23
CA MET A 310 15.23 7.78 8.26
C MET A 310 14.16 8.52 9.06
N PHE A 311 13.00 8.81 8.45
CA PHE A 311 11.97 9.66 9.05
C PHE A 311 10.74 8.87 9.51
N THR A 312 10.24 9.25 10.68
CA THR A 312 8.95 8.80 11.21
C THR A 312 7.80 9.37 10.39
N ALA A 313 6.64 8.72 10.43
CA ALA A 313 5.42 9.07 9.68
C ALA A 313 5.04 10.56 9.66
N LYS A 314 5.30 11.32 10.74
CA LYS A 314 4.95 12.74 10.87
C LYS A 314 5.85 13.67 10.05
N ASP A 315 7.15 13.39 10.02
CA ASP A 315 8.15 14.26 9.38
C ASP A 315 8.50 13.80 7.96
N LYS A 316 8.24 12.52 7.65
CA LYS A 316 8.52 11.89 6.35
C LYS A 316 7.89 12.64 5.18
N GLN A 317 6.68 13.18 5.33
CA GLN A 317 6.00 13.90 4.26
C GLN A 317 6.68 15.23 3.92
N ILE A 318 7.22 15.94 4.92
CA ILE A 318 7.96 17.18 4.70
C ILE A 318 9.27 16.87 3.99
N ALA A 319 10.01 15.87 4.47
CA ALA A 319 11.28 15.48 3.88
C ALA A 319 11.11 15.01 2.42
N LEU A 320 10.05 14.25 2.13
CA LEU A 320 9.73 13.83 0.76
C LEU A 320 9.27 14.99 -0.13
N ALA A 321 8.55 15.98 0.42
CA ALA A 321 8.15 17.18 -0.33
C ALA A 321 9.36 18.07 -0.69
N ILE A 322 10.33 18.19 0.21
CA ILE A 322 11.60 18.88 -0.07
C ILE A 322 12.40 18.10 -1.11
N TYR A 323 12.46 16.76 -1.00
CA TYR A 323 13.09 15.97 -2.04
C TYR A 323 12.40 16.10 -3.39
N ALA A 324 11.06 16.22 -3.42
CA ALA A 324 10.31 16.33 -4.65
C ALA A 324 10.70 17.54 -5.50
N CYS A 325 11.30 18.60 -4.95
CA CYS A 325 11.82 19.71 -5.77
C CYS A 325 13.17 19.40 -6.42
N CYS A 326 14.03 18.57 -5.81
CA CYS A 326 15.38 18.29 -6.28
C CYS A 326 15.44 17.79 -7.75
N PRO A 327 14.60 16.83 -8.20
CA PRO A 327 14.56 16.39 -9.60
C PRO A 327 14.11 17.45 -10.61
N TYR A 328 13.44 18.52 -10.16
CA TYR A 328 13.05 19.65 -11.02
C TYR A 328 14.13 20.74 -11.03
N LEU A 329 14.76 21.00 -9.87
CA LEU A 329 15.86 21.96 -9.79
C LEU A 329 17.06 21.56 -10.65
N GLY A 330 17.46 20.28 -10.63
CA GLY A 330 18.63 19.82 -11.39
C GLY A 330 18.59 20.15 -12.88
N PRO A 331 17.55 19.72 -13.61
CA PRO A 331 17.41 20.02 -15.03
C PRO A 331 17.18 21.51 -15.32
N SER A 332 16.72 22.30 -14.35
CA SER A 332 16.54 23.75 -14.53
C SER A 332 17.86 24.52 -14.43
N ILE A 333 18.77 24.06 -13.56
CA ILE A 333 20.12 24.66 -13.37
C ILE A 333 21.03 24.30 -14.54
N ALA A 334 20.84 23.13 -15.16
CA ALA A 334 21.69 22.64 -16.23
C ALA A 334 21.80 23.59 -17.44
N PRO A 335 20.70 24.03 -18.09
CA PRO A 335 20.73 24.99 -19.19
C PRO A 335 21.39 26.33 -18.83
N ILE A 336 21.24 26.78 -17.59
CA ILE A 336 21.88 28.02 -17.11
C ILE A 336 23.39 27.86 -17.16
N VAL A 337 23.92 26.78 -16.58
CA VAL A 337 25.36 26.52 -16.54
C VAL A 337 25.91 26.26 -17.95
N SER A 338 25.24 25.43 -18.75
CA SER A 338 25.69 25.12 -20.11
C SER A 338 25.65 26.34 -21.04
N GLY A 339 24.62 27.20 -20.94
CA GLY A 339 24.50 28.39 -21.78
C GLY A 339 25.58 29.43 -21.49
N PHE A 340 25.95 29.64 -20.23
CA PHE A 340 27.06 30.53 -19.89
C PHE A 340 28.43 29.96 -20.28
N ILE A 341 28.59 28.64 -20.29
CA ILE A 341 29.81 27.99 -20.80
C ILE A 341 29.93 28.25 -22.30
N HIS A 342 28.85 28.10 -23.05
CA HIS A 342 28.81 28.45 -24.47
C HIS A 342 29.19 29.93 -24.70
N ASP A 343 28.51 30.86 -24.01
CA ASP A 343 28.76 32.31 -24.16
C ASP A 343 30.20 32.71 -23.80
N SER A 344 30.88 31.97 -22.92
CA SER A 344 32.28 32.23 -22.56
C SER A 344 33.29 31.93 -23.68
N GLY A 345 32.86 31.28 -24.78
CA GLY A 345 33.73 30.84 -25.87
C GLY A 345 34.63 29.66 -25.50
N THR A 346 34.30 28.96 -24.40
CA THR A 346 35.03 27.78 -23.94
C THR A 346 34.50 26.53 -24.65
N SER A 347 35.35 25.51 -24.86
CA SER A 347 34.90 24.24 -25.48
C SER A 347 33.75 23.59 -24.71
N TRP A 348 32.76 23.04 -25.42
CA TRP A 348 31.61 22.30 -24.88
C TRP A 348 31.98 21.18 -23.91
N ARG A 349 33.20 20.63 -24.04
CA ARG A 349 33.77 19.60 -23.14
C ARG A 349 33.82 20.04 -21.68
N TRP A 350 33.93 21.35 -21.42
CA TRP A 350 33.90 21.89 -20.06
C TRP A 350 32.57 21.71 -19.36
N MET A 351 31.44 21.61 -20.09
CA MET A 351 30.16 21.30 -19.47
C MET A 351 30.18 19.92 -18.80
N PHE A 352 30.71 18.91 -19.50
CA PHE A 352 30.91 17.57 -18.95
C PHE A 352 31.97 17.55 -17.83
N GLY A 353 33.00 18.39 -17.94
CA GLY A 353 33.95 18.63 -16.86
C GLY A 353 33.29 19.16 -15.58
N VAL A 354 32.41 20.16 -15.67
CA VAL A 354 31.66 20.70 -14.53
C VAL A 354 30.74 19.64 -13.93
N LEU A 355 30.03 18.87 -14.76
CA LEU A 355 29.21 17.74 -14.31
C LEU A 355 30.03 16.68 -13.59
N ALA A 356 31.21 16.33 -14.11
CA ALA A 356 32.14 15.39 -13.50
C ALA A 356 32.68 15.89 -12.16
N ILE A 357 33.05 17.17 -12.04
CA ILE A 357 33.50 17.78 -10.78
C ILE A 357 32.37 17.79 -9.76
N PHE A 358 31.15 18.16 -10.17
CA PHE A 358 30.01 18.24 -9.27
C PHE A 358 29.58 16.85 -8.77
N SER A 359 29.38 15.90 -9.68
CA SER A 359 29.08 14.52 -9.30
C SER A 359 30.24 13.85 -8.54
N GLY A 360 31.50 14.21 -8.86
CA GLY A 360 32.70 13.65 -8.25
C GLY A 360 32.91 14.13 -6.82
N SER A 361 32.70 15.42 -6.58
CA SER A 361 32.70 15.99 -5.22
C SER A 361 31.58 15.36 -4.37
N CYS A 362 30.39 15.14 -4.94
CA CYS A 362 29.32 14.41 -4.28
C CYS A 362 29.71 12.95 -3.98
N ALA A 363 30.39 12.26 -4.91
CA ALA A 363 30.87 10.89 -4.72
C ALA A 363 31.87 10.78 -3.57
N ILE A 364 32.82 11.71 -3.51
CA ILE A 364 33.82 11.78 -2.43
C ILE A 364 33.14 12.06 -1.09
N LEU A 365 32.26 13.06 -1.03
CA LEU A 365 31.51 13.37 0.19
C LEU A 365 30.62 12.21 0.63
N ALA A 366 30.04 11.44 -0.31
CA ALA A 366 29.16 10.33 0.00
C ALA A 366 29.90 9.18 0.71
N LEU A 367 31.20 8.99 0.44
CA LEU A 367 32.02 8.00 1.14
C LEU A 367 32.08 8.29 2.65
N PHE A 368 32.21 9.56 3.02
CA PHE A 368 32.37 10.00 4.41
C PHE A 368 31.05 10.27 5.12
N ILE A 369 30.09 10.90 4.43
CA ILE A 369 28.87 11.42 5.04
C ILE A 369 27.76 10.36 5.11
N LEU A 370 27.66 9.47 4.11
CA LEU A 370 26.50 8.58 3.98
C LEU A 370 26.65 7.33 4.87
N PRO A 371 25.84 7.18 5.94
CA PRO A 371 25.72 5.91 6.65
C PRO A 371 24.80 4.94 5.90
N GLU A 372 24.84 3.66 6.25
CA GLU A 372 23.82 2.72 5.77
C GLU A 372 22.48 3.07 6.43
N THR A 373 21.45 3.30 5.61
CA THR A 373 20.12 3.73 6.06
C THR A 373 19.11 2.59 6.10
N TYR A 374 19.43 1.43 5.52
CA TYR A 374 18.49 0.33 5.40
C TYR A 374 18.54 -0.62 6.62
N GLU A 375 17.52 -0.52 7.47
CA GLU A 375 17.37 -1.25 8.74
C GLU A 375 17.50 -2.80 8.60
N PRO A 376 16.90 -3.45 7.59
CA PRO A 376 17.06 -4.90 7.41
C PRO A 376 18.50 -5.33 7.08
N VAL A 377 19.29 -4.51 6.38
CA VAL A 377 20.70 -4.81 6.10
C VAL A 377 21.57 -4.60 7.35
N LEU A 378 21.28 -3.56 8.15
CA LEU A 378 21.92 -3.36 9.45
C LEU A 378 21.72 -4.57 10.38
N LEU A 379 20.52 -5.15 10.40
CA LEU A 379 20.23 -6.37 11.17
C LEU A 379 21.01 -7.58 10.66
N VAL A 380 21.18 -7.74 9.35
CA VAL A 380 22.03 -8.80 8.76
C VAL A 380 23.48 -8.63 9.19
N TRP A 381 24.02 -7.41 9.16
CA TRP A 381 25.40 -7.15 9.58
C TRP A 381 25.59 -7.40 11.07
N LYS A 382 24.61 -7.01 11.91
CA LYS A 382 24.62 -7.28 13.34
C LYS A 382 24.51 -8.77 13.65
N ALA A 383 23.61 -9.50 12.98
CA ALA A 383 23.51 -10.95 13.11
C ALA A 383 24.81 -11.64 12.68
N LYS A 384 25.47 -11.17 11.61
CA LYS A 384 26.78 -11.68 11.19
C LYS A 384 27.90 -11.39 12.21
N LYS A 385 27.88 -10.22 12.84
CA LYS A 385 28.82 -9.85 13.91
C LYS A 385 28.61 -10.72 15.17
N LEU A 386 27.37 -10.88 15.61
CA LEU A 386 27.00 -11.73 16.75
C LEU A 386 27.33 -13.20 16.50
N ARG A 387 27.09 -13.73 15.30
CA ARG A 387 27.56 -15.09 14.89
C ARG A 387 29.07 -15.24 15.05
N LYS A 388 29.83 -14.19 14.72
CA LYS A 388 31.31 -14.22 14.78
C LYS A 388 31.82 -14.15 16.21
N GLU A 389 31.21 -13.30 17.04
CA GLU A 389 31.58 -13.07 18.45
C GLU A 389 31.13 -14.23 19.36
N THR A 390 29.91 -14.73 19.19
CA THR A 390 29.35 -15.80 20.03
C THR A 390 29.69 -17.19 19.49
N GLN A 391 30.23 -17.32 18.27
CA GLN A 391 30.41 -18.58 17.52
C GLN A 391 29.12 -19.42 17.34
N ASP A 392 27.97 -18.89 17.77
CA ASP A 392 26.68 -19.53 17.66
C ASP A 392 25.99 -19.17 16.32
N LYS A 393 25.70 -20.21 15.53
CA LYS A 393 25.02 -20.09 14.23
C LYS A 393 23.52 -19.76 14.34
N ARG A 394 23.00 -19.58 15.56
CA ARG A 394 21.57 -19.46 15.86
C ARG A 394 20.98 -18.08 15.56
N TYR A 395 21.78 -17.03 15.58
CA TYR A 395 21.33 -15.68 15.24
C TYR A 395 21.04 -15.58 13.76
N VAL A 396 19.79 -15.37 13.36
CA VAL A 396 19.39 -15.20 11.96
C VAL A 396 18.59 -13.91 11.82
N ALA A 397 18.92 -13.10 10.81
CA ALA A 397 18.17 -11.89 10.52
C ALA A 397 16.87 -12.25 9.77
N PRO A 398 15.75 -11.52 9.97
CA PRO A 398 14.49 -11.76 9.27
C PRO A 398 14.62 -11.79 7.73
N LYS A 399 15.55 -11.00 7.19
CA LYS A 399 15.87 -10.95 5.75
C LYS A 399 16.54 -12.24 5.24
N GLU A 400 17.26 -12.98 6.08
CA GLU A 400 17.91 -14.25 5.70
C GLU A 400 16.92 -15.43 5.69
N LEU A 401 15.87 -15.37 6.52
CA LEU A 401 14.76 -16.34 6.52
C LEU A 401 13.90 -16.24 5.26
N GLN A 402 13.86 -15.07 4.63
CA GLN A 402 13.17 -14.83 3.36
C GLN A 402 14.08 -15.03 2.14
N THR A 403 14.89 -16.09 2.11
CA THR A 403 15.77 -16.43 0.98
C THR A 403 14.96 -16.90 -0.23
N LYS A 404 14.24 -15.98 -0.87
CA LYS A 404 13.92 -16.11 -2.29
C LYS A 404 15.24 -16.01 -3.04
N GLY A 405 15.52 -16.96 -3.95
CA GLY A 405 16.73 -16.93 -4.76
C GLY A 405 16.88 -15.59 -5.50
N MET A 406 18.11 -15.16 -5.76
CA MET A 406 18.42 -13.85 -6.37
C MET A 406 17.66 -13.63 -7.69
N SER A 407 17.43 -14.69 -8.47
CA SER A 407 16.59 -14.68 -9.67
C SER A 407 15.09 -14.54 -9.37
N GLY A 408 14.59 -15.15 -8.29
CA GLY A 408 13.19 -15.03 -7.86
C GLY A 408 12.87 -13.67 -7.25
N VAL A 409 13.82 -13.06 -6.54
CA VAL A 409 13.74 -11.68 -6.05
C VAL A 409 13.75 -10.71 -7.23
N MET A 410 14.66 -10.90 -8.18
CA MET A 410 14.73 -10.04 -9.35
C MET A 410 13.45 -10.15 -10.21
N ASN A 411 12.94 -11.35 -10.45
CA ASN A 411 11.69 -11.53 -11.20
C ASN A 411 10.48 -10.94 -10.46
N ASP A 412 10.32 -11.21 -9.16
CA ASP A 412 9.22 -10.63 -8.38
C ASP A 412 9.25 -9.11 -8.40
N ILE A 413 10.43 -8.47 -8.33
CA ILE A 413 10.50 -7.02 -8.25
C ILE A 413 10.45 -6.35 -9.63
N PHE A 414 10.91 -7.00 -10.71
CA PHE A 414 10.69 -6.48 -12.06
C PHE A 414 9.23 -6.62 -12.50
N THR A 415 8.58 -7.74 -12.20
CA THR A 415 7.23 -8.01 -12.74
C THR A 415 6.14 -7.27 -11.96
N LYS A 416 6.29 -7.12 -10.64
CA LYS A 416 5.25 -6.50 -9.79
C LYS A 416 4.89 -5.06 -10.17
N PRO A 417 5.82 -4.13 -10.46
CA PRO A 417 5.46 -2.77 -10.87
C PRO A 417 4.61 -2.73 -12.14
N PHE A 418 4.92 -3.54 -13.15
CA PHE A 418 4.12 -3.61 -14.39
C PHE A 418 2.75 -4.25 -14.15
N VAL A 419 2.69 -5.31 -13.34
CA VAL A 419 1.42 -5.93 -12.94
C VAL A 419 0.58 -4.94 -12.13
N MET A 420 1.17 -4.24 -11.16
CA MET A 420 0.45 -3.22 -10.38
C MET A 420 -0.04 -2.07 -11.27
N LEU A 421 0.78 -1.61 -12.22
CA LEU A 421 0.37 -0.59 -13.18
C LEU A 421 -0.82 -1.05 -14.04
N ALA A 422 -0.88 -2.33 -14.43
CA ALA A 422 -1.97 -2.88 -15.24
C ALA A 422 -3.26 -3.15 -14.44
N TYR A 423 -3.14 -3.58 -13.18
CA TYR A 423 -4.31 -4.01 -12.37
C TYR A 423 -4.83 -2.93 -11.41
N GLU A 424 -4.03 -1.92 -11.04
CA GLU A 424 -4.44 -0.85 -10.12
C GLU A 424 -4.69 0.48 -10.88
N PRO A 425 -5.95 0.81 -11.23
CA PRO A 425 -6.27 1.93 -12.11
C PRO A 425 -5.87 3.30 -11.52
N MET A 426 -5.89 3.44 -10.19
CA MET A 426 -5.44 4.66 -9.51
C MET A 426 -3.93 4.90 -9.70
N LEU A 427 -3.12 3.85 -9.57
CA LEU A 427 -1.68 3.93 -9.76
C LEU A 427 -1.35 4.25 -11.23
N ALA A 428 -2.06 3.64 -12.17
CA ALA A 428 -1.94 3.92 -13.59
C ALA A 428 -2.22 5.39 -13.93
N ALA A 429 -3.33 5.94 -13.42
CA ALA A 429 -3.71 7.33 -13.66
C ALA A 429 -2.69 8.33 -13.11
N LEU A 430 -2.20 8.12 -11.87
CA LEU A 430 -1.18 8.97 -11.25
C LEU A 430 0.17 8.88 -11.99
N SER A 431 0.56 7.67 -12.40
CA SER A 431 1.81 7.46 -13.14
C SER A 431 1.77 8.11 -14.52
N PHE A 432 0.65 7.98 -15.23
CA PHE A 432 0.44 8.61 -16.53
C PHE A 432 0.48 10.15 -16.42
N TYR A 433 -0.19 10.70 -15.40
CA TYR A 433 -0.13 12.14 -15.13
C TYR A 433 1.29 12.63 -14.81
N SER A 434 2.02 11.92 -13.94
CA SER A 434 3.41 12.27 -13.64
C SER A 434 4.33 12.15 -14.87
N ALA A 435 4.14 11.13 -15.70
CA ALA A 435 4.88 10.96 -16.95
C ALA A 435 4.60 12.09 -17.94
N PHE A 436 3.32 12.51 -18.07
CA PHE A 436 2.93 13.64 -18.90
C PHE A 436 3.59 14.94 -18.44
N VAL A 437 3.50 15.28 -17.14
CA VAL A 437 4.13 16.50 -16.59
C VAL A 437 5.65 16.48 -16.77
N TYR A 438 6.29 15.34 -16.52
CA TYR A 438 7.74 15.19 -16.70
C TYR A 438 8.14 15.29 -18.18
N GLY A 439 7.36 14.70 -19.09
CA GLY A 439 7.59 14.81 -20.53
C GLY A 439 7.48 16.24 -21.04
N VAL A 440 6.45 16.97 -20.60
CA VAL A 440 6.27 18.40 -20.93
C VAL A 440 7.46 19.22 -20.45
N GLN A 441 8.00 18.94 -19.27
CA GLN A 441 9.18 19.60 -18.75
C GLN A 441 10.41 19.42 -19.66
N TYR A 442 10.69 18.20 -20.15
CA TYR A 442 11.83 17.99 -21.06
C TYR A 442 11.62 18.58 -22.44
N LEU A 443 10.39 18.50 -22.96
CA LEU A 443 10.03 19.18 -24.20
C LEU A 443 10.22 20.69 -24.07
N LEU A 444 9.99 21.26 -22.88
CA LEU A 444 10.23 22.67 -22.62
C LEU A 444 11.71 23.05 -22.76
N PHE A 445 12.64 22.19 -22.33
CA PHE A 445 14.07 22.47 -22.45
C PHE A 445 14.48 22.63 -23.92
N GLU A 446 14.02 21.74 -24.79
CA GLU A 446 14.29 21.81 -26.24
C GLU A 446 13.49 22.96 -26.90
N ALA A 447 12.20 23.10 -26.59
CA ALA A 447 11.34 24.11 -27.22
C ALA A 447 11.82 25.54 -26.93
N PHE A 448 12.30 25.84 -25.72
CA PHE A 448 12.89 27.15 -25.41
C PHE A 448 14.20 27.40 -26.18
N GLN A 449 15.03 26.35 -26.36
CA GLN A 449 16.21 26.43 -27.22
C GLN A 449 15.85 26.45 -28.72
N PHE A 450 14.60 26.23 -29.10
CA PHE A 450 14.16 26.41 -30.48
C PHE A 450 13.57 27.80 -30.72
N VAL A 451 12.62 28.21 -29.87
CA VAL A 451 11.83 29.45 -30.04
C VAL A 451 12.68 30.71 -29.88
N TYR A 452 13.65 30.69 -28.95
CA TYR A 452 14.49 31.86 -28.65
C TYR A 452 15.84 31.85 -29.36
N SER A 453 16.04 30.99 -30.39
CA SER A 453 17.28 30.98 -31.17
C SER A 453 17.27 32.07 -32.23
N ALA A 454 18.45 32.68 -32.47
CA ALA A 454 18.63 33.75 -33.44
C ALA A 454 18.37 33.30 -34.90
N GLU A 455 18.64 32.03 -35.22
CA GLU A 455 18.54 31.52 -36.61
C GLU A 455 17.12 31.49 -37.20
N LYS A 456 16.07 31.58 -36.36
CA LYS A 456 14.67 31.42 -36.80
C LYS A 456 13.77 32.65 -36.54
N GLY A 457 14.37 33.82 -36.29
CA GLY A 457 13.64 35.09 -36.10
C GLY A 457 13.16 35.36 -34.66
N GLY A 458 13.81 34.76 -33.67
CA GLY A 458 13.57 35.02 -32.25
C GLY A 458 14.15 36.36 -31.77
N HIS A 459 13.98 36.65 -30.48
CA HIS A 459 14.72 37.73 -29.82
C HIS A 459 16.19 37.31 -29.74
N ASP A 460 17.11 37.95 -30.48
CA ASP A 460 18.56 37.70 -30.51
C ASP A 460 19.20 37.63 -29.10
N MET A 461 19.02 36.50 -28.40
CA MET A 461 19.44 36.29 -27.02
C MET A 461 20.61 35.32 -27.00
N SER A 462 21.66 35.67 -26.25
CA SER A 462 22.80 34.78 -25.97
C SER A 462 22.33 33.49 -25.29
N ASN A 463 23.04 32.37 -25.51
CA ASN A 463 22.66 31.06 -24.96
C ASN A 463 22.60 31.06 -23.43
N GLY A 464 23.42 31.85 -22.73
CA GLY A 464 23.34 32.05 -21.29
C GLY A 464 22.05 32.77 -20.85
N VAL A 465 21.61 33.79 -21.60
CA VAL A 465 20.35 34.51 -21.32
C VAL A 465 19.13 33.60 -21.51
N ARG A 466 19.17 32.73 -22.54
CA ARG A 466 18.14 31.72 -22.79
C ARG A 466 18.07 30.69 -21.65
N GLY A 467 19.21 30.34 -21.06
CA GLY A 467 19.27 29.52 -19.84
C GLY A 467 18.54 30.15 -18.64
N LEU A 468 18.62 31.48 -18.47
CA LEU A 468 17.95 32.18 -17.36
C LEU A 468 16.41 32.06 -17.41
N CYS A 469 15.83 31.80 -18.59
CA CYS A 469 14.39 31.57 -18.75
C CYS A 469 13.88 30.34 -17.98
N PHE A 470 14.76 29.47 -17.47
CA PHE A 470 14.39 28.32 -16.64
C PHE A 470 14.39 28.61 -15.13
N ILE A 471 14.77 29.82 -14.68
CA ILE A 471 14.66 30.22 -13.27
C ILE A 471 13.21 30.10 -12.74
N PRO A 472 12.16 30.55 -13.46
CA PRO A 472 10.78 30.38 -13.02
C PRO A 472 10.39 28.92 -12.74
N LEU A 473 10.91 27.95 -13.51
CA LEU A 473 10.68 26.52 -13.29
C LEU A 473 11.25 26.08 -11.93
N SER A 474 12.50 26.48 -11.65
CA SER A 474 13.13 26.20 -10.35
C SER A 474 12.39 26.87 -9.19
N LEU A 475 12.02 28.15 -9.33
CA LEU A 475 11.32 28.91 -8.30
C LEU A 475 9.92 28.33 -8.03
N GLY A 476 9.19 27.94 -9.09
CA GLY A 476 7.89 27.28 -8.99
C GLY A 476 7.97 25.98 -8.19
N SER A 477 9.00 25.15 -8.43
CA SER A 477 9.19 23.90 -7.68
C SER A 477 9.49 24.13 -6.19
N VAL A 478 10.26 25.18 -5.84
CA VAL A 478 10.54 25.57 -4.46
C VAL A 478 9.28 26.12 -3.77
N ILE A 479 8.51 26.97 -4.45
CA ILE A 479 7.23 27.49 -3.94
C ILE A 479 6.25 26.34 -3.72
N ALA A 480 6.14 25.40 -4.67
CA ALA A 480 5.26 24.24 -4.54
C ALA A 480 5.64 23.35 -3.35
N ALA A 481 6.95 23.09 -3.16
CA ALA A 481 7.45 22.36 -1.99
C ALA A 481 7.14 23.10 -0.68
N MET A 482 7.31 24.43 -0.66
CA MET A 482 7.03 25.27 0.51
C MET A 482 5.53 25.28 0.85
N VAL A 483 4.64 25.43 -0.14
CA VAL A 483 3.18 25.36 0.07
C VAL A 483 2.79 23.98 0.59
N THR A 484 3.38 22.91 0.06
CA THR A 484 3.15 21.53 0.53
C THR A 484 3.59 21.35 1.97
N ALA A 485 4.78 21.83 2.32
CA ALA A 485 5.33 21.72 3.67
C ALA A 485 4.59 22.59 4.70
N LEU A 486 4.22 23.81 4.36
CA LEU A 486 3.63 24.77 5.30
C LEU A 486 2.10 24.63 5.42
N PHE A 487 1.40 24.42 4.31
CA PHE A 487 -0.07 24.41 4.30
C PHE A 487 -0.63 22.99 4.41
N PHE A 488 -0.32 22.14 3.43
CA PHE A 488 -0.90 20.80 3.34
C PHE A 488 -0.45 19.89 4.48
N ASN A 489 0.85 19.91 4.82
CA ASN A 489 1.35 19.05 5.88
C ASN A 489 0.86 19.50 7.27
N ARG A 490 0.77 20.80 7.55
CA ARG A 490 0.17 21.30 8.80
C ARG A 490 -1.28 20.87 8.94
N ARG A 491 -2.06 20.96 7.85
CA ARG A 491 -3.46 20.53 7.82
C ARG A 491 -3.59 19.02 8.04
N TYR A 492 -2.70 18.23 7.43
CA TYR A 492 -2.65 16.78 7.61
C TYR A 492 -2.34 16.39 9.07
N ILE A 493 -1.31 17.01 9.67
CA ILE A 493 -0.94 16.76 11.08
C ILE A 493 -2.07 17.19 12.02
N LYS A 494 -2.72 18.33 11.76
CA LYS A 494 -3.84 18.82 12.55
C LYS A 494 -5.00 17.81 12.56
N ARG A 495 -5.43 17.33 11.39
CA ARG A 495 -6.48 16.29 11.28
C ARG A 495 -6.07 14.99 11.97
N MET A 496 -4.82 14.55 11.81
CA MET A 496 -4.31 13.35 12.48
C MET A 496 -4.34 13.49 14.01
N ASN A 497 -4.03 14.68 14.55
CA ASN A 497 -4.09 14.92 15.99
C ASN A 497 -5.53 15.05 16.50
N GLU A 498 -6.46 15.57 15.70
CA GLU A 498 -7.88 15.72 16.07
C GLU A 498 -8.63 14.39 16.08
N THR A 499 -8.36 13.50 15.12
CA THR A 499 -9.05 12.20 15.01
C THR A 499 -8.33 11.10 15.79
N GLY A 500 -7.05 11.27 16.16
CA GLY A 500 -6.21 10.22 16.76
C GLY A 500 -5.82 9.10 15.78
N GLU A 501 -6.51 9.02 14.65
CA GLU A 501 -6.25 8.12 13.54
C GLU A 501 -5.52 8.81 12.39
N LYS A 502 -4.81 8.03 11.57
CA LYS A 502 -4.15 8.54 10.37
C LYS A 502 -5.23 8.91 9.33
N PRO A 503 -5.22 10.14 8.79
CA PRO A 503 -6.20 10.58 7.80
C PRO A 503 -6.13 9.76 6.52
N PRO A 504 -7.26 9.62 5.79
CA PRO A 504 -7.34 8.83 4.57
C PRO A 504 -6.39 9.37 3.47
N PRO A 505 -5.84 8.49 2.60
CA PRO A 505 -4.77 8.84 1.67
C PRO A 505 -5.16 9.92 0.64
N GLU A 506 -6.45 10.07 0.35
CA GLU A 506 -7.02 11.02 -0.61
C GLU A 506 -6.77 12.48 -0.20
N ILE A 507 -6.60 12.77 1.09
CA ILE A 507 -6.28 14.13 1.57
C ILE A 507 -4.94 14.61 0.99
N ARG A 508 -4.03 13.69 0.65
CA ARG A 508 -2.76 14.05 0.00
C ARG A 508 -2.92 14.43 -1.47
N LEU A 509 -4.05 14.04 -2.09
CA LEU A 509 -4.36 14.37 -3.48
C LEU A 509 -4.80 15.84 -3.64
N GLU A 510 -5.28 16.49 -2.59
CA GLU A 510 -5.73 17.90 -2.62
C GLU A 510 -4.67 18.83 -3.25
N GLY A 511 -3.39 18.60 -2.97
CA GLY A 511 -2.29 19.37 -3.55
C GLY A 511 -2.07 19.12 -5.05
N ALA A 512 -2.25 17.87 -5.50
CA ALA A 512 -2.16 17.52 -6.91
C ALA A 512 -3.30 18.14 -7.72
N CYS A 513 -4.52 18.20 -7.17
CA CYS A 513 -5.66 18.85 -7.80
C CYS A 513 -5.43 20.35 -8.06
N LEU A 514 -4.85 21.07 -7.09
CA LEU A 514 -4.47 22.47 -7.31
C LEU A 514 -3.39 22.59 -8.39
N GLY A 515 -2.38 21.71 -8.35
CA GLY A 515 -1.33 21.67 -9.38
C GLY A 515 -1.88 21.50 -10.79
N GLY A 516 -2.92 20.67 -10.97
CA GLY A 516 -3.57 20.47 -12.28
C GLY A 516 -4.18 21.74 -12.87
N ILE A 517 -4.76 22.62 -12.05
CA ILE A 517 -5.33 23.90 -12.50
C ILE A 517 -4.22 24.82 -13.02
N PHE A 518 -3.12 24.95 -12.26
CA PHE A 518 -1.96 25.74 -12.69
C PHE A 518 -1.28 25.15 -13.93
N GLY A 519 -1.24 23.82 -14.06
CA GLY A 519 -0.73 23.14 -15.25
C GLY A 519 -1.53 23.47 -16.51
N ILE A 520 -2.85 23.59 -16.41
CA ILE A 520 -3.69 24.03 -17.55
C ILE A 520 -3.38 25.48 -17.94
N ILE A 521 -3.26 26.37 -16.95
CA ILE A 521 -2.91 27.79 -17.20
C ILE A 521 -1.56 27.91 -17.92
N PHE A 522 -0.59 27.04 -17.57
CA PHE A 522 0.71 27.01 -18.23
C PHE A 522 0.61 26.72 -19.74
N PHE A 523 -0.32 25.88 -20.20
CA PHE A 523 -0.50 25.58 -21.63
C PHE A 523 -1.19 26.69 -22.44
N PHE A 524 -1.72 27.73 -21.79
CA PHE A 524 -2.31 28.89 -22.47
C PHE A 524 -1.28 29.99 -22.80
N TRP A 525 -0.01 29.77 -22.43
CA TRP A 525 1.15 30.55 -22.87
C TRP A 525 1.87 29.75 -23.95
#